data_AF-X0WJE4-F1
#
_entry.id   AF-X0WJE4-F1
#
_cell.length_a   1.000
_cell.length_b   1.000
_cell.length_c   1.000
_cell.angle_alpha   90.00
_cell.angle_beta   90.00
_cell.angle_gamma   90.00
#
_symmetry.space_group_name_H-M   'P 1'
#
loop_
_entity.id
_entity.type
_entity.pdbx_description
1 polymer ?
#
loop_
_entity_poly.entity_id
_entity_poly.type
_entity_poly.pdbx_seq_one_letter_code
_entity_poly.pdbx_strand_id
1 'polypeptide(L)'
;RFIINHLDKKDKFSLVDFDDGVSLFSSKLIPASRENIERALRFVDDVEDSGGTNINDALLQALEMIEPGERPNYILFLTDGLPTVGITGTAEILRNISKANELKTRIIVFGVGYDVNTELLDRISSDNRGTSVYVAEDENLEVAISNYYEKISSPVLSDLKIDFKGIEVRDTYPRVMPDLFKGSQLVLIGKYTGKGKVTVALSGKVGKEAKRFILRDQELVKAESYNFLPRLWAARRIGYQERIQA
;
A
#
# COMPACT_ATOMS: atom_id res chain seq x y z
N ARG A 1 -3.41 17.61 6.91
CA ARG A 1 -3.10 18.05 8.30
C ARG A 1 -3.13 16.92 9.34
N PHE A 2 -4.22 16.14 9.45
CA PHE A 2 -4.35 15.04 10.43
C PHE A 2 -3.09 14.18 10.58
N ILE A 3 -2.56 13.63 9.47
CA ILE A 3 -1.39 12.74 9.48
C ILE A 3 -0.18 13.40 10.15
N ILE A 4 0.16 14.63 9.77
CA ILE A 4 1.34 15.36 10.27
C ILE A 4 1.27 15.50 11.80
N ASN A 5 0.08 15.74 12.34
CA ASN A 5 -0.14 15.88 13.78
C ASN A 5 -0.12 14.55 14.55
N HIS A 6 -0.19 13.41 13.87
CA HIS A 6 -0.26 12.07 14.48
C HIS A 6 1.00 11.23 14.26
N LEU A 7 2.05 11.79 13.64
CA LEU A 7 3.36 11.14 13.52
C LEU A 7 3.98 10.84 14.89
N ASP A 8 4.61 9.66 15.05
CA ASP A 8 5.36 9.34 16.26
C ASP A 8 6.67 10.14 16.31
N LYS A 9 7.20 10.39 17.51
CA LYS A 9 8.46 11.12 17.72
C LYS A 9 9.67 10.48 17.03
N LYS A 10 9.60 9.18 16.72
CA LYS A 10 10.65 8.43 16.03
C LYS A 10 10.48 8.41 14.51
N ASP A 11 9.39 8.96 13.99
CA ASP A 11 9.12 8.98 12.56
C ASP A 11 9.94 10.08 11.87
N LYS A 12 10.25 9.81 10.60
CA LYS A 12 10.76 10.82 9.67
C LYS A 12 9.73 10.99 8.56
N PHE A 13 9.62 12.19 8.03
CA PHE A 13 8.65 12.51 6.99
C PHE A 13 9.17 13.60 6.05
N SER A 14 8.56 13.69 4.88
CA SER A 14 8.60 14.86 4.00
C SER A 14 7.21 15.01 3.36
N LEU A 15 6.99 16.12 2.67
CA LEU A 15 5.78 16.38 1.89
C LEU A 15 6.20 16.69 0.46
N VAL A 16 5.42 16.14 -0.47
CA VAL A 16 5.52 16.38 -1.91
C VAL A 16 4.18 16.94 -2.32
N ASP A 17 4.19 18.17 -2.80
CA ASP A 17 3.07 18.81 -3.47
C ASP A 17 3.30 18.74 -4.98
N PHE A 18 2.24 18.52 -5.75
CA PHE A 18 2.37 18.31 -7.19
C PHE A 18 1.13 18.75 -7.96
N ASP A 19 1.39 19.30 -9.13
CA ASP A 19 0.45 19.93 -10.04
C ASP A 19 1.04 19.84 -11.47
N ASP A 20 1.28 20.97 -12.15
CA ASP A 20 2.16 21.07 -13.31
C ASP A 20 3.62 20.70 -13.00
N GLY A 21 4.06 20.92 -11.76
CA GLY A 21 5.40 20.65 -11.26
C GLY A 21 5.40 19.78 -10.00
N VAL A 22 6.54 19.79 -9.31
CA VAL A 22 6.70 19.12 -8.02
C VAL A 22 7.41 20.06 -7.05
N SER A 23 6.73 20.36 -5.96
CA SER A 23 7.20 21.21 -4.86
C SER A 23 7.49 20.37 -3.63
N LEU A 24 8.71 20.48 -3.10
CA LEU A 24 9.17 19.67 -1.99
C LEU A 24 9.26 20.49 -0.71
N PHE A 25 8.57 20.04 0.35
CA PHE A 25 8.79 20.58 1.69
C PHE A 25 10.23 20.35 2.17
N SER A 26 10.77 19.16 1.86
CA SER A 26 12.16 18.80 2.09
C SER A 26 12.62 17.79 1.05
N SER A 27 13.88 17.87 0.62
CA SER A 27 14.48 16.90 -0.31
C SER A 27 14.85 15.57 0.34
N LYS A 28 14.64 15.41 1.65
CA LYS A 28 14.89 14.19 2.41
C LYS A 28 13.86 14.02 3.52
N LEU A 29 13.73 12.80 4.04
CA LEU A 29 12.92 12.55 5.24
C LEU A 29 13.58 13.19 6.47
N ILE A 30 12.87 14.13 7.12
CA ILE A 30 13.33 14.82 8.33
C ILE A 30 12.58 14.34 9.58
N PRO A 31 13.18 14.39 10.78
CA PRO A 31 12.51 13.96 12.01
C PRO A 31 11.21 14.73 12.26
N ALA A 32 10.19 14.05 12.80
CA ALA A 32 8.93 14.63 13.27
C ALA A 32 9.11 15.44 14.58
N SER A 33 10.03 16.41 14.58
CA SER A 33 10.18 17.38 15.65
C SER A 33 9.04 18.40 15.61
N ARG A 34 8.75 19.03 16.76
CA ARG A 34 7.75 20.09 16.84
C ARG A 34 7.98 21.20 15.81
N GLU A 35 9.25 21.62 15.65
CA GLU A 35 9.63 22.66 14.69
C GLU A 35 9.38 22.22 13.23
N ASN A 36 9.74 20.99 12.88
CA ASN A 36 9.51 20.47 11.53
C ASN A 36 8.02 20.26 11.25
N ILE A 37 7.24 19.83 12.24
CA ILE A 37 5.78 19.72 12.16
C ILE A 37 5.16 21.11 11.90
N GLU A 38 5.54 22.13 12.68
CA GLU A 38 5.02 23.49 12.49
C GLU A 38 5.40 24.07 11.11
N ARG A 39 6.61 23.79 10.62
CA ARG A 39 7.03 24.16 9.25
C ARG A 39 6.25 23.43 8.17
N ALA A 40 6.00 22.14 8.35
CA ALA A 40 5.24 21.33 7.41
C ALA A 40 3.76 21.77 7.34
N LEU A 41 3.17 22.14 8.46
CA LEU A 41 1.81 22.69 8.48
C LEU A 41 1.71 24.01 7.73
N ARG A 42 2.72 24.88 7.83
CA ARG A 42 2.79 26.11 7.01
C ARG A 42 2.94 25.79 5.53
N PHE A 43 3.81 24.84 5.17
CA PHE A 43 3.94 24.38 3.79
C PHE A 43 2.59 23.92 3.22
N VAL A 44 1.79 23.18 3.99
CA VAL A 44 0.43 22.77 3.58
C VAL A 44 -0.53 23.96 3.42
N ASP A 45 -0.36 25.01 4.22
CA ASP A 45 -1.21 26.21 4.14
C ASP A 45 -0.88 27.10 2.93
N ASP A 46 0.35 26.98 2.43
CA ASP A 46 0.85 27.71 1.27
C ASP A 46 0.63 26.94 -0.05
N VAL A 47 0.02 25.74 -0.03
CA VAL A 47 -0.31 24.99 -1.25
C VAL A 47 -1.43 25.71 -1.99
N GLU A 48 -1.16 26.07 -3.25
CA GLU A 48 -2.11 26.69 -4.16
C GLU A 48 -2.33 25.76 -5.36
N ASP A 49 -3.58 25.68 -5.83
CA ASP A 49 -3.89 24.92 -7.05
C ASP A 49 -3.43 25.72 -8.27
N SER A 50 -2.35 25.26 -8.90
CA SER A 50 -1.79 25.90 -10.10
C SER A 50 -2.16 25.19 -11.41
N GLY A 51 -2.98 24.12 -11.32
CA GLY A 51 -3.44 23.32 -12.45
C GLY A 51 -2.51 22.16 -12.82
N GLY A 52 -3.03 21.23 -13.62
CA GLY A 52 -2.28 20.05 -14.06
C GLY A 52 -2.11 18.98 -12.99
N THR A 53 -1.50 17.85 -13.36
CA THR A 53 -1.35 16.69 -12.47
C THR A 53 -0.18 15.82 -12.93
N ASN A 54 0.99 16.01 -12.33
CA ASN A 54 2.22 15.27 -12.64
C ASN A 54 2.46 14.10 -11.68
N ILE A 55 1.61 13.06 -11.77
CA ILE A 55 1.66 11.86 -10.92
C ILE A 55 3.03 11.15 -10.98
N ASN A 56 3.61 11.06 -12.19
CA ASN A 56 4.86 10.33 -12.40
C ASN A 56 5.99 10.95 -11.57
N ASP A 57 6.24 12.24 -11.75
CA ASP A 57 7.40 12.88 -11.12
C ASP A 57 7.21 13.03 -9.62
N ALA A 58 5.98 13.27 -9.16
CA ALA A 58 5.65 13.31 -7.73
C ALA A 58 6.03 12.01 -7.02
N LEU A 59 5.65 10.86 -7.59
CA LEU A 59 5.96 9.55 -7.00
C LEU A 59 7.44 9.18 -7.13
N LEU A 60 8.11 9.55 -8.22
CA LEU A 60 9.54 9.33 -8.37
C LEU A 60 10.35 10.14 -7.35
N GLN A 61 10.03 11.43 -7.18
CA GLN A 61 10.65 12.30 -6.19
C GLN A 61 10.42 11.77 -4.77
N ALA A 62 9.19 11.34 -4.45
CA ALA A 62 8.88 10.76 -3.16
C ALA A 62 9.70 9.47 -2.89
N LEU A 63 9.87 8.61 -3.90
CA LEU A 63 10.66 7.39 -3.79
C LEU A 63 12.16 7.67 -3.62
N GLU A 64 12.70 8.70 -4.26
CA GLU A 64 14.10 9.10 -4.15
C GLU A 64 14.47 9.55 -2.72
N MET A 65 13.52 10.16 -1.99
CA MET A 65 13.73 10.57 -0.59
C MET A 65 13.84 9.39 0.38
N ILE A 66 13.40 8.20 -0.02
CA ILE A 66 13.31 7.05 0.87
C ILE A 66 14.70 6.48 1.15
N GLU A 67 15.06 6.46 2.43
CA GLU A 67 16.31 5.87 2.88
C GLU A 67 16.12 4.38 3.25
N PRO A 68 17.13 3.52 3.03
CA PRO A 68 17.12 2.18 3.57
C PRO A 68 17.10 2.24 5.10
N GLY A 69 16.25 1.43 5.72
CA GLY A 69 16.05 1.46 7.15
C GLY A 69 15.43 0.19 7.70
N GLU A 70 15.23 0.17 9.02
CA GLU A 70 14.69 -0.97 9.76
C GLU A 70 13.16 -1.02 9.76
N ARG A 71 12.54 0.13 9.51
CA ARG A 71 11.09 0.29 9.48
C ARG A 71 10.61 0.26 8.04
N PRO A 72 9.41 -0.28 7.79
CA PRO A 72 8.77 -0.14 6.49
C PRO A 72 8.57 1.34 6.15
N ASN A 73 8.83 1.68 4.89
CA ASN A 73 8.59 3.01 4.34
C ASN A 73 7.20 3.07 3.72
N TYR A 74 6.49 4.18 3.91
CA TYR A 74 5.15 4.42 3.38
C TYR A 74 5.11 5.73 2.62
N ILE A 75 4.50 5.71 1.44
CA ILE A 75 4.04 6.88 0.71
C ILE A 75 2.52 6.87 0.78
N LEU A 76 1.94 7.98 1.26
CA LEU A 76 0.52 8.24 1.16
C LEU A 76 0.35 9.20 -0.01
N PHE A 77 -0.23 8.71 -1.10
CA PHE A 77 -0.44 9.43 -2.34
C PHE A 77 -1.93 9.79 -2.47
N LEU A 78 -2.23 11.06 -2.71
CA LEU A 78 -3.59 11.58 -2.81
C LEU A 78 -3.72 12.32 -4.15
N THR A 79 -4.82 12.09 -4.87
CA THR A 79 -5.12 12.78 -6.13
C THR A 79 -6.62 12.78 -6.36
N ASP A 80 -7.12 13.84 -7.00
CA ASP A 80 -8.51 13.99 -7.48
C ASP A 80 -8.60 13.98 -9.00
N GLY A 81 -7.48 14.11 -9.70
CA GLY A 81 -7.42 14.16 -11.16
C GLY A 81 -6.72 12.98 -11.86
N LEU A 82 -6.83 13.02 -13.19
CA LEU A 82 -6.06 12.21 -14.14
C LEU A 82 -4.65 12.78 -14.30
N PRO A 83 -3.62 11.96 -14.60
CA PRO A 83 -2.31 12.49 -14.95
C PRO A 83 -2.41 13.29 -16.26
N THR A 84 -2.08 14.58 -16.21
CA THR A 84 -2.21 15.51 -17.34
C THR A 84 -0.88 16.14 -17.76
N VAL A 85 0.14 16.05 -16.91
CA VAL A 85 1.44 16.71 -17.11
C VAL A 85 2.57 15.69 -17.01
N GLY A 86 3.64 15.92 -17.78
CA GLY A 86 4.79 15.02 -17.85
C GLY A 86 4.42 13.68 -18.51
N ILE A 87 4.77 12.58 -17.85
CA ILE A 87 4.43 11.23 -18.30
C ILE A 87 3.01 10.89 -17.83
N THR A 88 2.09 10.74 -18.77
CA THR A 88 0.66 10.49 -18.48
C THR A 88 0.19 9.07 -18.77
N GLY A 89 0.98 8.28 -19.51
CA GLY A 89 0.58 6.92 -19.90
C GLY A 89 0.70 5.91 -18.76
N THR A 90 -0.40 5.23 -18.40
CA THR A 90 -0.48 4.28 -17.28
C THR A 90 0.67 3.28 -17.24
N ALA A 91 0.93 2.59 -18.37
CA ALA A 91 1.96 1.55 -18.44
C ALA A 91 3.38 2.11 -18.21
N GLU A 92 3.64 3.35 -18.62
CA GLU A 92 4.94 3.98 -18.43
C GLU A 92 5.13 4.46 -16.99
N ILE A 93 4.11 5.10 -16.40
CA ILE A 93 4.11 5.51 -14.99
C ILE A 93 4.39 4.30 -14.09
N LEU A 94 3.64 3.21 -14.27
CA LEU A 94 3.80 1.99 -13.47
C LEU A 94 5.19 1.36 -13.63
N ARG A 95 5.73 1.36 -14.85
CA ARG A 95 7.08 0.87 -15.11
C ARG A 95 8.15 1.73 -14.42
N ASN A 96 7.99 3.05 -14.42
CA ASN A 96 8.93 3.96 -13.79
C ASN A 96 8.91 3.80 -12.26
N ILE A 97 7.72 3.73 -11.66
CA ILE A 97 7.54 3.47 -10.22
C ILE A 97 8.15 2.12 -9.85
N SER A 98 7.87 1.07 -10.63
CA SER A 98 8.41 -0.28 -10.40
C SER A 98 9.94 -0.31 -10.40
N LYS A 99 10.58 0.45 -11.32
CA LYS A 99 12.04 0.58 -11.37
C LYS A 99 12.59 1.40 -10.20
N ALA A 100 11.91 2.46 -9.81
CA ALA A 100 12.37 3.35 -8.74
C ALA A 100 12.17 2.77 -7.33
N ASN A 101 11.16 1.94 -7.12
CA ASN A 101 10.82 1.39 -5.80
C ASN A 101 11.68 0.19 -5.38
N GLU A 102 13.00 0.35 -5.39
CA GLU A 102 13.96 -0.70 -5.03
C GLU A 102 13.84 -1.13 -3.56
N LEU A 103 13.46 -0.19 -2.69
CA LEU A 103 13.32 -0.40 -1.24
C LEU A 103 11.98 -1.01 -0.82
N LYS A 104 11.10 -1.35 -1.77
CA LYS A 104 9.78 -1.95 -1.52
C LYS A 104 8.93 -1.08 -0.58
N THR A 105 9.00 0.24 -0.77
CA THR A 105 8.14 1.23 -0.13
C THR A 105 6.68 0.90 -0.41
N ARG A 106 5.83 1.00 0.62
CA ARG A 106 4.39 0.80 0.46
C ARG A 106 3.76 2.07 -0.10
N ILE A 107 3.00 1.98 -1.19
CA ILE A 107 2.30 3.13 -1.75
C ILE A 107 0.81 2.96 -1.50
N ILE A 108 0.28 3.77 -0.58
CA ILE A 108 -1.15 3.84 -0.28
C ILE A 108 -1.73 4.97 -1.10
N VAL A 109 -2.81 4.70 -1.83
CA VAL A 109 -3.40 5.67 -2.75
C VAL A 109 -4.79 6.07 -2.26
N PHE A 110 -5.08 7.37 -2.27
CA PHE A 110 -6.41 7.91 -2.07
C PHE A 110 -6.84 8.63 -3.35
N GLY A 111 -7.87 8.11 -4.01
CA GLY A 111 -8.55 8.79 -5.12
C GLY A 111 -9.74 9.57 -4.59
N VAL A 112 -9.84 10.85 -4.91
CA VAL A 112 -10.93 11.72 -4.45
C VAL A 112 -11.81 12.11 -5.62
N GLY A 113 -13.13 12.02 -5.44
CA GLY A 113 -14.09 12.29 -6.48
C GLY A 113 -14.11 11.22 -7.58
N TYR A 114 -14.65 11.60 -8.74
CA TYR A 114 -14.94 10.67 -9.83
C TYR A 114 -13.98 10.81 -11.03
N ASP A 115 -13.15 11.85 -11.05
CA ASP A 115 -12.27 12.20 -12.18
C ASP A 115 -10.85 11.63 -12.05
N VAL A 116 -10.74 10.41 -11.50
CA VAL A 116 -9.47 9.71 -11.29
C VAL A 116 -9.32 8.49 -12.20
N ASN A 117 -8.07 8.15 -12.51
CA ASN A 117 -7.74 6.94 -13.26
C ASN A 117 -7.66 5.75 -12.29
N THR A 118 -8.79 5.12 -11.99
CA THR A 118 -8.88 4.04 -10.99
C THR A 118 -7.97 2.85 -11.32
N GLU A 119 -7.80 2.54 -12.60
CA GLU A 119 -6.86 1.51 -13.07
C GLU A 119 -5.42 1.84 -12.65
N LEU A 120 -4.94 3.02 -13.01
CA LEU A 120 -3.60 3.47 -12.64
C LEU A 120 -3.43 3.46 -11.12
N LEU A 121 -4.37 4.04 -10.38
CA LEU A 121 -4.30 4.16 -8.92
C LEU A 121 -4.31 2.79 -8.21
N ASP A 122 -5.18 1.88 -8.65
CA ASP A 122 -5.24 0.51 -8.12
C ASP A 122 -3.92 -0.20 -8.37
N ARG A 123 -3.33 -0.06 -9.57
CA ARG A 123 -2.07 -0.71 -9.92
C ARG A 123 -0.87 -0.12 -9.19
N ILE A 124 -0.80 1.20 -9.04
CA ILE A 124 0.23 1.87 -8.22
C ILE A 124 0.22 1.27 -6.81
N SER A 125 -0.95 1.15 -6.19
CA SER A 125 -1.02 0.61 -4.83
C SER A 125 -0.73 -0.89 -4.76
N SER A 126 -1.37 -1.71 -5.60
CA SER A 126 -1.29 -3.17 -5.52
C SER A 126 0.08 -3.73 -5.87
N ASP A 127 0.76 -3.12 -6.84
CA ASP A 127 2.10 -3.52 -7.26
C ASP A 127 3.15 -3.13 -6.19
N ASN A 128 2.80 -2.20 -5.29
CA ASN A 128 3.66 -1.67 -4.25
C ASN A 128 3.14 -1.96 -2.83
N ARG A 129 2.52 -3.12 -2.59
CA ARG A 129 2.11 -3.61 -1.24
C ARG A 129 1.15 -2.69 -0.47
N GLY A 130 0.47 -1.78 -1.16
CA GLY A 130 -0.50 -0.87 -0.59
C GLY A 130 -1.93 -1.24 -0.95
N THR A 131 -2.81 -0.26 -0.76
CA THR A 131 -4.21 -0.30 -1.18
C THR A 131 -4.61 1.05 -1.72
N SER A 132 -5.61 1.04 -2.59
CA SER A 132 -6.39 2.22 -2.95
C SER A 132 -7.57 2.39 -1.99
N VAL A 133 -7.91 3.64 -1.71
CA VAL A 133 -9.14 4.07 -1.02
C VAL A 133 -9.77 5.14 -1.88
N TYR A 134 -11.04 4.99 -2.24
CA TYR A 134 -11.77 5.99 -3.00
C TYR A 134 -12.73 6.72 -2.08
N VAL A 135 -12.76 8.04 -2.20
CA VAL A 135 -13.60 8.94 -1.40
C VAL A 135 -14.45 9.74 -2.38
N ALA A 136 -15.76 9.61 -2.30
CA ALA A 136 -16.66 10.40 -3.14
C ALA A 136 -16.61 11.89 -2.75
N GLU A 137 -17.05 12.79 -3.66
CA GLU A 137 -17.03 14.24 -3.41
C GLU A 137 -17.88 14.66 -2.20
N ASP A 138 -18.94 13.91 -1.89
CA ASP A 138 -19.81 14.12 -0.74
C ASP A 138 -19.34 13.43 0.55
N GLU A 139 -18.27 12.64 0.48
CA GLU A 139 -17.66 11.97 1.62
C GLU A 139 -16.54 12.81 2.26
N ASN A 140 -16.30 12.58 3.54
CA ASN A 140 -15.25 13.28 4.27
C ASN A 140 -13.89 12.58 4.10
N LEU A 141 -13.01 13.19 3.31
CA LEU A 141 -11.64 12.73 3.08
C LEU A 141 -10.82 12.60 4.37
N GLU A 142 -10.96 13.52 5.32
CA GLU A 142 -10.23 13.44 6.60
C GLU A 142 -10.66 12.21 7.41
N VAL A 143 -11.94 11.84 7.39
CA VAL A 143 -12.45 10.61 8.01
C VAL A 143 -11.90 9.37 7.31
N ALA A 144 -11.86 9.34 5.98
CA ALA A 144 -11.30 8.22 5.24
C ALA A 144 -9.79 8.03 5.53
N ILE A 145 -9.03 9.13 5.51
CA ILE A 145 -7.59 9.14 5.79
C ILE A 145 -7.32 8.72 7.24
N SER A 146 -8.01 9.30 8.22
CA SER A 146 -7.79 8.98 9.63
C SER A 146 -8.10 7.52 9.94
N ASN A 147 -9.25 7.00 9.48
CA ASN A 147 -9.61 5.59 9.62
C ASN A 147 -8.58 4.66 8.98
N TYR A 148 -8.01 5.03 7.84
CA TYR A 148 -6.97 4.24 7.19
C TYR A 148 -5.63 4.33 7.94
N TYR A 149 -5.23 5.54 8.32
CA TYR A 149 -4.01 5.81 9.06
C TYR A 149 -3.98 5.03 10.38
N GLU A 150 -5.08 5.00 11.13
CA GLU A 150 -5.19 4.20 12.35
C GLU A 150 -4.94 2.71 12.09
N LYS A 151 -5.47 2.17 10.98
CA LYS A 151 -5.23 0.77 10.58
C LYS A 151 -3.77 0.51 10.26
N ILE A 152 -3.07 1.45 9.61
CA ILE A 152 -1.67 1.22 9.17
C ILE A 152 -0.59 1.71 10.13
N SER A 153 -0.97 2.49 11.14
CA SER A 153 -0.05 3.12 12.10
C SER A 153 0.78 2.13 12.93
N SER A 154 0.34 0.87 13.03
CA SER A 154 0.96 -0.16 13.87
C SER A 154 1.16 -1.49 13.12
N PRO A 155 2.15 -1.58 12.21
CA PRO A 155 2.48 -2.85 11.57
C PRO A 155 3.05 -3.82 12.60
N VAL A 156 2.40 -4.99 12.75
CA VAL A 156 2.84 -6.05 13.66
C VAL A 156 3.78 -7.04 12.99
N LEU A 157 3.64 -7.25 11.67
CA LEU A 157 4.58 -8.03 10.87
C LEU A 157 4.67 -7.44 9.46
N SER A 158 5.89 -7.19 8.99
CA SER A 158 6.16 -6.78 7.62
C SER A 158 6.84 -7.88 6.81
N ASP A 159 6.95 -7.71 5.50
CA ASP A 159 7.63 -8.65 4.59
C ASP A 159 7.11 -10.08 4.70
N LEU A 160 5.78 -10.22 4.79
CA LEU A 160 5.14 -11.51 4.98
C LEU A 160 5.42 -12.48 3.82
N LYS A 161 5.77 -13.71 4.18
CA LYS A 161 5.84 -14.86 3.28
C LYS A 161 5.18 -16.05 3.94
N ILE A 162 4.44 -16.81 3.14
CA ILE A 162 3.82 -18.05 3.59
C ILE A 162 4.37 -19.22 2.78
N ASP A 163 4.68 -20.30 3.46
CA ASP A 163 5.15 -21.55 2.86
C ASP A 163 4.25 -22.70 3.29
N PHE A 164 3.94 -23.58 2.34
CA PHE A 164 3.15 -24.78 2.57
C PHE A 164 4.02 -26.01 2.30
N LYS A 165 4.03 -26.96 3.24
CA LYS A 165 4.69 -28.27 3.07
C LYS A 165 3.65 -29.39 3.13
N GLY A 166 3.83 -30.39 2.26
CA GLY A 166 2.93 -31.54 2.14
C GLY A 166 1.85 -31.40 1.06
N ILE A 167 1.70 -30.19 0.50
CA ILE A 167 0.78 -29.89 -0.62
C ILE A 167 1.47 -28.93 -1.59
N GLU A 168 0.95 -28.91 -2.81
CA GLU A 168 1.28 -27.89 -3.80
C GLU A 168 0.17 -26.83 -3.80
N VAL A 169 0.54 -25.56 -3.64
CA VAL A 169 -0.39 -24.44 -3.57
C VAL A 169 -0.17 -23.53 -4.78
N ARG A 170 -1.26 -23.14 -5.43
CA ARG A 170 -1.28 -22.28 -6.62
C ARG A 170 -2.43 -21.29 -6.57
N ASP A 171 -2.38 -20.30 -7.45
CA ASP A 171 -3.41 -19.26 -7.59
C ASP A 171 -3.82 -18.62 -6.26
N THR A 172 -2.82 -18.18 -5.51
CA THR A 172 -3.00 -17.52 -4.22
C THR A 172 -3.28 -16.03 -4.38
N TYR A 173 -4.17 -15.51 -3.54
CA TYR A 173 -4.56 -14.11 -3.51
C TYR A 173 -4.63 -13.60 -2.06
N PRO A 174 -4.05 -12.42 -1.74
CA PRO A 174 -3.34 -11.52 -2.68
C PRO A 174 -2.01 -12.10 -3.19
N ARG A 175 -1.57 -11.67 -4.39
CA ARG A 175 -0.31 -12.14 -5.00
C ARG A 175 0.91 -11.50 -4.35
N VAL A 176 0.78 -10.23 -4.00
CA VAL A 176 1.75 -9.48 -3.20
C VAL A 176 1.19 -9.39 -1.78
N MET A 177 1.93 -9.92 -0.80
CA MET A 177 1.49 -9.90 0.58
C MET A 177 1.65 -8.48 1.17
N PRO A 178 0.57 -7.89 1.73
CA PRO A 178 0.68 -6.64 2.48
C PRO A 178 1.33 -6.91 3.84
N ASP A 179 1.61 -5.83 4.59
CA ASP A 179 1.95 -5.96 6.00
C ASP A 179 0.71 -6.36 6.83
N LEU A 180 0.93 -7.05 7.94
CA LEU A 180 -0.11 -7.32 8.93
C LEU A 180 -0.08 -6.20 9.97
N PHE A 181 -1.24 -5.61 10.25
CA PHE A 181 -1.39 -4.51 11.19
C PHE A 181 -2.15 -4.95 12.44
N LYS A 182 -1.94 -4.23 13.54
CA LYS A 182 -2.64 -4.49 14.79
C LYS A 182 -4.16 -4.34 14.58
N GLY A 183 -4.94 -5.33 15.01
CA GLY A 183 -6.41 -5.32 14.90
C GLY A 183 -6.96 -5.64 13.51
N SER A 184 -6.10 -5.88 12.51
CA SER A 184 -6.52 -6.32 11.17
C SER A 184 -6.38 -7.84 10.98
N GLN A 185 -7.04 -8.35 9.95
CA GLN A 185 -6.94 -9.74 9.53
C GLN A 185 -6.47 -9.81 8.08
N LEU A 186 -5.42 -10.61 7.84
CA LEU A 186 -4.99 -10.96 6.49
C LEU A 186 -5.54 -12.33 6.09
N VAL A 187 -6.31 -12.36 4.99
CA VAL A 187 -6.87 -13.59 4.43
C VAL A 187 -6.16 -13.91 3.13
N LEU A 188 -5.44 -15.04 3.12
CA LEU A 188 -4.88 -15.62 1.91
C LEU A 188 -5.76 -16.78 1.45
N ILE A 189 -6.19 -16.76 0.19
CA ILE A 189 -6.96 -17.85 -0.41
C ILE A 189 -6.25 -18.38 -1.65
N GLY A 190 -6.27 -19.70 -1.86
CA GLY A 190 -5.63 -20.33 -3.00
C GLY A 190 -6.18 -21.72 -3.30
N LYS A 191 -5.71 -22.29 -4.40
CA LYS A 191 -5.97 -23.69 -4.76
C LYS A 191 -4.82 -24.55 -4.30
N TYR A 192 -5.12 -25.80 -3.98
CA TYR A 192 -4.09 -26.77 -3.65
C TYR A 192 -4.34 -28.14 -4.28
N THR A 193 -3.26 -28.89 -4.44
CA THR A 193 -3.24 -30.31 -4.81
C THR A 193 -2.39 -31.07 -3.78
N GLY A 194 -2.73 -32.34 -3.56
CA GLY A 194 -2.11 -33.18 -2.52
C GLY A 194 -3.11 -33.61 -1.45
N LYS A 195 -2.66 -34.49 -0.56
CA LYS A 195 -3.45 -35.08 0.53
C LYS A 195 -2.56 -35.28 1.75
N GLY A 196 -3.18 -35.39 2.92
CA GLY A 196 -2.49 -35.63 4.19
C GLY A 196 -2.27 -34.34 4.98
N LYS A 197 -1.42 -34.47 5.99
CA LYS A 197 -1.13 -33.39 6.95
C LYS A 197 -0.28 -32.30 6.30
N VAL A 198 -0.68 -31.05 6.52
CA VAL A 198 -0.03 -29.86 5.97
C VAL A 198 0.69 -29.11 7.08
N THR A 199 1.92 -28.67 6.80
CA THR A 199 2.60 -27.68 7.63
C THR A 199 2.55 -26.33 6.93
N VAL A 200 2.02 -25.32 7.61
CA VAL A 200 1.98 -23.93 7.15
C VAL A 200 2.98 -23.13 7.95
N ALA A 201 3.91 -22.44 7.27
CA ALA A 201 4.87 -21.56 7.91
C ALA A 201 4.63 -20.12 7.45
N LEU A 202 4.33 -19.22 8.38
CA LEU A 202 4.31 -17.78 8.16
C LEU A 202 5.65 -17.21 8.62
N SER A 203 6.28 -16.38 7.79
CA SER A 203 7.46 -15.61 8.16
C SER A 203 7.27 -14.13 7.84
N GLY A 204 7.95 -13.28 8.58
CA GLY A 204 7.92 -11.83 8.43
C GLY A 204 8.92 -11.18 9.37
N LYS A 205 8.88 -9.85 9.47
CA LYS A 205 9.77 -9.06 10.32
C LYS A 205 9.01 -8.24 11.36
N VAL A 206 9.58 -8.16 12.56
CA VAL A 206 9.21 -7.19 13.60
C VAL A 206 10.42 -6.27 13.77
N GLY A 207 10.37 -5.10 13.14
CA GLY A 207 11.58 -4.28 12.95
C GLY A 207 12.67 -5.08 12.22
N LYS A 208 13.83 -5.27 12.86
CA LYS A 208 14.94 -6.08 12.33
C LYS A 208 14.76 -7.59 12.51
N GLU A 209 13.95 -8.02 13.47
CA GLU A 209 13.90 -9.43 13.83
C GLU A 209 13.00 -10.23 12.90
N ALA A 210 13.58 -11.22 12.24
CA ALA A 210 12.79 -12.22 11.53
C ALA A 210 11.99 -13.05 12.55
N LYS A 211 10.67 -13.12 12.36
CA LYS A 211 9.78 -13.99 13.12
C LYS A 211 9.21 -15.06 12.20
N ARG A 212 9.02 -16.25 12.77
CA ARG A 212 8.45 -17.40 12.07
C ARG A 212 7.44 -18.12 12.96
N PHE A 213 6.28 -18.37 12.40
CA PHE A 213 5.17 -19.08 13.03
C PHE A 213 4.88 -20.33 12.21
N ILE A 214 4.73 -21.48 12.89
CA ILE A 214 4.55 -22.77 12.21
C ILE A 214 3.31 -23.46 12.78
N LEU A 215 2.34 -23.71 11.91
CA LEU A 215 1.20 -24.58 12.18
C LEU A 215 1.50 -25.95 11.58
N ARG A 216 1.70 -26.95 12.43
CA ARG A 216 2.00 -28.33 12.01
C ARG A 216 0.71 -29.14 11.92
N ASP A 217 0.77 -30.22 11.15
CA ASP A 217 -0.23 -31.28 11.13
C ASP A 217 -1.67 -30.81 10.86
N GLN A 218 -1.82 -29.76 10.06
CA GLN A 218 -3.13 -29.23 9.68
C GLN A 218 -3.80 -30.20 8.70
N GLU A 219 -5.05 -30.55 8.98
CA GLU A 219 -5.86 -31.36 8.10
C GLU A 219 -6.76 -30.48 7.23
N LEU A 220 -6.66 -30.64 5.91
CA LEU A 220 -7.51 -29.92 4.97
C LEU A 220 -8.79 -30.70 4.73
N VAL A 221 -9.88 -30.23 5.33
CA VAL A 221 -11.19 -30.89 5.28
C VAL A 221 -12.01 -30.34 4.11
N LYS A 222 -12.63 -31.24 3.34
CA LYS A 222 -13.73 -30.88 2.43
C LYS A 222 -15.04 -31.11 3.17
N ALA A 223 -15.75 -30.03 3.47
CA ALA A 223 -17.06 -30.06 4.12
C ALA A 223 -18.03 -29.15 3.38
N GLU A 224 -19.33 -29.45 3.41
CA GLU A 224 -20.35 -28.60 2.77
C GLU A 224 -20.35 -27.18 3.33
N SER A 225 -20.00 -27.01 4.61
CA SER A 225 -19.82 -25.70 5.25
C SER A 225 -18.75 -24.84 4.57
N TYR A 226 -17.86 -25.42 3.76
CA TYR A 226 -16.81 -24.72 3.03
C TYR A 226 -17.11 -24.52 1.54
N ASN A 227 -18.34 -24.78 1.09
CA ASN A 227 -18.75 -24.59 -0.31
C ASN A 227 -18.71 -23.12 -0.78
N PHE A 228 -18.56 -22.17 0.14
CA PHE A 228 -18.33 -20.76 -0.20
C PHE A 228 -16.89 -20.46 -0.62
N LEU A 229 -15.90 -21.29 -0.25
CA LEU A 229 -14.48 -21.03 -0.54
C LEU A 229 -14.17 -20.96 -2.04
N PRO A 230 -14.71 -21.84 -2.92
CA PRO A 230 -14.51 -21.69 -4.36
C PRO A 230 -15.03 -20.37 -4.93
N ARG A 231 -16.19 -19.89 -4.43
CA ARG A 231 -16.77 -18.60 -4.84
C ARG A 231 -15.92 -17.42 -4.36
N LEU A 232 -15.48 -17.47 -3.10
CA LEU A 232 -14.58 -16.45 -2.55
C LEU A 232 -13.25 -16.41 -3.32
N TRP A 233 -12.68 -17.58 -3.66
CA TRP A 233 -11.47 -17.67 -4.48
C TRP A 233 -11.69 -17.07 -5.87
N ALA A 234 -12.82 -17.38 -6.52
CA ALA A 234 -13.16 -16.86 -7.84
C ALA A 234 -13.28 -15.33 -7.81
N ALA A 235 -13.98 -14.78 -6.81
CA ALA A 235 -14.11 -13.32 -6.64
C ALA A 235 -12.74 -12.63 -6.46
N ARG A 236 -11.84 -13.21 -5.65
CA ARG A 236 -10.48 -12.68 -5.47
C ARG A 236 -9.64 -12.75 -6.75
N ARG A 237 -9.80 -13.82 -7.53
CA ARG A 237 -9.13 -13.96 -8.83
C ARG A 237 -9.64 -12.96 -9.85
N ILE A 238 -10.96 -12.79 -9.97
CA ILE A 238 -11.59 -11.84 -10.90
C ILE A 238 -11.09 -10.43 -10.59
N GLY A 239 -11.23 -9.98 -9.34
CA GLY A 239 -10.77 -8.64 -8.96
C GLY A 239 -9.25 -8.46 -9.13
N TYR A 240 -8.44 -9.52 -9.03
CA TYR A 240 -7.02 -9.43 -9.39
C TYR A 240 -6.82 -9.29 -10.91
N GLN A 241 -7.54 -10.05 -11.73
CA GLN A 241 -7.39 -9.98 -13.19
C GLN A 241 -7.84 -8.64 -13.76
N GLU A 242 -8.94 -8.09 -13.25
CA GLU A 242 -9.43 -6.75 -13.62
C GLU A 242 -8.36 -5.68 -13.37
N ARG A 243 -7.63 -5.77 -12.25
CA ARG A 243 -6.54 -4.84 -11.93
C ARG A 243 -5.28 -4.96 -12.80
N ILE A 244 -5.12 -5.97 -13.66
CA ILE A 244 -3.88 -6.15 -14.46
C ILE A 244 -4.17 -6.07 -15.96
N GLN A 245 -5.42 -6.31 -16.37
CA GLN A 245 -5.86 -6.24 -17.76
C GLN A 245 -6.43 -4.88 -18.14
N ALA A 246 -6.85 -4.09 -17.16
CA ALA A 246 -6.92 -2.65 -17.28
C ALA A 246 -5.46 -2.14 -17.27
#